data_AF-A0A7S2DE25-F1
#
_entry.id   AF-A0A7S2DE25-F1
#
_cell.length_a   1.000
_cell.length_b   1.000
_cell.length_c   1.000
_cell.angle_alpha   90.00
_cell.angle_beta   90.00
_cell.angle_gamma   90.00
#
_symmetry.space_group_name_H-M   'P 1'
#
loop_
_entity.id
_entity.type
_entity.pdbx_description
1 polymer ?
#
loop_
_entity_poly.entity_id
_entity_poly.type
_entity_poly.pdbx_seq_one_letter_code
_entity_poly.pdbx_strand_id
1 'polypeptide(L)'
;VATWGTPMGAEFAGKGANIQLGPGMNVARVPTCGRNFEYVSGEDPYLGSELVRPLIMGIQSNGVIANAKHYVNNNQETQRMMVNEVVDERSQWELYMPPFMAAVEA
;
A
#
# COMPACT_ATOMS: atom_id res chain seq x y z
N VAL A 1 10.52 1.31 -17.86
CA VAL A 1 11.46 1.30 -16.71
C VAL A 1 11.10 0.08 -15.87
N ALA A 2 12.00 -0.89 -15.71
CA ALA A 2 11.73 -2.02 -14.83
C ALA A 2 11.70 -1.52 -13.38
N THR A 3 10.56 -1.64 -12.71
CA THR A 3 10.42 -1.26 -11.31
C THR A 3 10.62 -2.50 -10.44
N TRP A 4 10.88 -2.32 -9.15
CA TRP A 4 10.95 -3.43 -8.19
C TRP A 4 9.69 -4.31 -8.13
N GLY A 5 8.53 -3.83 -8.61
CA GLY A 5 7.30 -4.62 -8.74
C GLY A 5 7.31 -5.63 -9.88
N THR A 6 8.09 -5.39 -10.94
CA THR A 6 8.18 -6.29 -12.10
C THR A 6 8.61 -7.72 -11.73
N PRO A 7 9.72 -7.94 -10.98
CA PRO A 7 10.08 -9.30 -10.57
C PRO A 7 9.05 -9.92 -9.62
N MET A 8 8.34 -9.13 -8.82
CA MET A 8 7.26 -9.64 -7.95
C MET A 8 6.10 -10.19 -8.78
N GLY A 9 5.64 -9.43 -9.78
CA GLY A 9 4.60 -9.88 -10.70
C GLY A 9 5.02 -11.10 -11.51
N ALA A 10 6.26 -11.15 -11.99
CA ALA A 10 6.80 -12.29 -12.72
C ALA A 10 6.82 -13.58 -11.88
N GLU A 11 7.19 -13.50 -10.60
CA GLU A 11 7.19 -14.63 -9.67
C GLU A 11 5.76 -15.16 -9.42
N PHE A 12 4.77 -14.28 -9.26
CA PHE A 12 3.37 -14.66 -9.10
C PHE A 12 2.81 -15.32 -10.36
N ALA A 13 3.05 -14.70 -11.52
CA ALA A 13 2.63 -15.24 -12.81
C ALA A 13 3.26 -16.62 -13.08
N GLY A 14 4.56 -16.79 -12.79
CA GLY A 14 5.28 -18.06 -12.94
C GLY A 14 4.73 -19.18 -12.05
N LYS A 15 4.12 -18.85 -10.92
CA LYS A 15 3.43 -19.80 -10.01
C LYS A 15 1.96 -20.02 -10.37
N GLY A 16 1.45 -19.36 -11.41
CA GLY A 16 0.03 -19.40 -11.77
C GLY A 16 -0.89 -18.63 -10.82
N ALA A 17 -0.35 -17.72 -10.00
CA ALA A 17 -1.14 -16.88 -9.10
C ALA A 17 -1.54 -15.57 -9.79
N ASN A 18 -2.84 -15.27 -9.81
CA ASN A 18 -3.37 -14.09 -10.52
C ASN A 18 -3.42 -12.81 -9.69
N ILE A 19 -3.31 -12.91 -8.35
CA ILE A 19 -3.46 -11.78 -7.44
C ILE A 19 -2.33 -11.79 -6.42
N GLN A 20 -1.63 -10.68 -6.32
CA GLN A 20 -0.72 -10.40 -5.23
C GLN A 20 -1.47 -9.61 -4.16
N LEU A 21 -1.59 -10.17 -2.95
CA LEU A 21 -2.25 -9.53 -1.80
C LEU A 21 -1.36 -8.43 -1.20
N GLY A 22 -1.08 -7.40 -1.99
CA GLY A 22 -0.28 -6.22 -1.69
C GLY A 22 -0.17 -5.31 -2.91
N PRO A 23 0.41 -4.10 -2.77
CA PRO A 23 1.22 -3.68 -1.62
C PRO A 23 0.44 -3.13 -0.42
N GLY A 24 1.07 -3.21 0.75
CA GLY A 24 0.67 -2.47 1.95
C GLY A 24 1.06 -0.99 1.81
N MET A 25 0.14 -0.07 2.08
CA MET A 25 0.35 1.38 1.88
C MET A 25 -0.35 2.26 2.93
N ASN A 26 -0.57 1.71 4.13
CA ASN A 26 -1.02 2.50 5.26
C ASN A 26 0.13 3.38 5.78
N VAL A 27 -0.14 4.65 6.11
CA VAL A 27 0.86 5.56 6.68
C VAL A 27 1.46 4.99 7.98
N ALA A 28 2.78 5.06 8.14
CA ALA A 28 3.51 4.65 9.33
C ALA A 28 3.32 5.67 10.49
N ARG A 29 2.08 5.83 10.96
CA ARG A 29 1.69 6.77 12.00
C ARG A 29 2.24 6.40 13.38
N VAL A 30 2.18 5.12 13.74
CA VAL A 30 2.56 4.61 15.06
C VAL A 30 3.92 3.92 14.93
N PRO A 31 5.01 4.44 15.54
CA PRO A 31 6.35 3.87 15.37
C PRO A 31 6.45 2.40 15.81
N THR A 32 5.63 1.99 16.78
CA THR A 32 5.55 0.62 17.31
C THR A 32 4.57 -0.27 16.57
N CYS A 33 3.95 0.19 15.48
CA CYS A 33 3.08 -0.66 14.67
C CYS A 33 3.88 -1.82 14.07
N GLY A 34 3.45 -3.05 14.35
CA GLY A 34 4.14 -4.27 13.92
C GLY A 34 4.19 -4.46 12.40
N ARG A 35 3.48 -3.63 11.62
CA ARG A 35 3.40 -3.72 10.15
C ARG A 35 4.05 -2.54 9.42
N ASN A 36 4.73 -1.63 10.12
CA ASN A 36 5.45 -0.54 9.45
C ASN A 36 6.43 -1.04 8.37
N PHE A 37 7.03 -2.23 8.54
CA PHE A 37 7.95 -2.82 7.58
C PHE A 37 7.31 -3.19 6.22
N GLU A 38 5.99 -3.43 6.17
CA GLU A 38 5.29 -3.81 4.93
C GLU A 38 4.60 -2.62 4.25
N TYR A 39 4.56 -1.45 4.92
CA TYR A 39 3.93 -0.26 4.40
C TYR A 39 4.90 0.55 3.54
N VAL A 40 4.72 0.43 2.24
CA VAL A 40 5.54 1.11 1.23
C VAL A 40 5.43 2.63 1.32
N SER A 41 4.33 3.12 1.88
CA SER A 41 4.06 4.54 1.99
C SER A 41 4.98 5.27 2.97
N GLY A 42 5.62 4.55 3.91
CA GLY A 42 6.32 5.20 5.01
C GLY A 42 5.40 6.13 5.80
N GLU A 43 5.96 7.18 6.41
CA GLU A 43 5.21 8.19 7.16
C GLU A 43 4.78 9.40 6.32
N ASP A 44 5.37 9.59 5.13
CA ASP A 44 5.14 10.75 4.27
C ASP A 44 4.18 10.41 3.10
N PRO A 45 3.02 11.09 2.99
CA PRO A 45 2.02 10.78 1.96
C PRO A 45 2.55 10.99 0.53
N TYR A 46 3.43 11.97 0.32
CA TYR A 46 3.96 12.29 -1.00
C TYR A 46 4.93 11.21 -1.47
N LEU A 47 5.94 10.89 -0.65
CA LEU A 47 6.89 9.80 -0.88
C LEU A 47 6.13 8.48 -1.08
N GLY A 48 5.12 8.22 -0.25
CA GLY A 48 4.33 7.02 -0.39
C GLY A 48 3.61 6.92 -1.73
N SER A 49 3.01 8.02 -2.21
CA SER A 49 2.35 8.08 -3.52
C SER A 49 3.34 7.80 -4.67
N GLU A 50 4.53 8.40 -4.61
CA GLU A 50 5.59 8.23 -5.61
C GLU A 50 6.15 6.80 -5.65
N LEU A 51 6.10 6.06 -4.54
CA LEU A 51 6.56 4.66 -4.46
C LEU A 51 5.47 3.65 -4.83
N VAL A 52 4.21 3.90 -4.45
CA VAL A 52 3.07 3.00 -4.69
C VAL A 52 2.81 2.83 -6.18
N ARG A 53 2.73 3.92 -6.93
CA ARG A 53 2.38 3.91 -8.36
C ARG A 53 3.31 3.01 -9.20
N PRO A 54 4.65 3.21 -9.20
CA PRO A 54 5.56 2.36 -9.98
C PRO A 54 5.58 0.90 -9.49
N LEU A 55 5.31 0.63 -8.21
CA LEU A 55 5.19 -0.73 -7.69
C LEU A 55 4.00 -1.47 -8.30
N ILE A 56 2.81 -0.85 -8.27
CA ILE A 56 1.59 -1.42 -8.84
C ILE A 56 1.74 -1.63 -10.35
N MET A 57 2.20 -0.62 -11.09
CA MET A 57 2.47 -0.75 -12.53
C MET A 57 3.42 -1.90 -12.83
N GLY A 58 4.46 -2.10 -12.00
CA GLY A 58 5.41 -3.20 -12.15
C GLY A 58 4.76 -4.57 -11.97
N ILE A 59 3.98 -4.76 -10.91
CA ILE A 59 3.26 -6.02 -10.67
C ILE A 59 2.31 -6.31 -11.82
N GLN A 60 1.49 -5.31 -12.20
CA GLN A 60 0.46 -5.46 -13.23
C GLN A 60 1.01 -5.63 -14.65
N SER A 61 2.26 -5.20 -14.91
CA SER A 61 2.91 -5.44 -16.21
C SER A 61 3.07 -6.92 -16.57
N ASN A 62 2.93 -7.84 -15.60
CA ASN A 62 2.97 -9.29 -15.79
C ASN A 62 1.58 -9.95 -15.83
N GLY A 63 0.49 -9.17 -15.91
CA GLY A 63 -0.89 -9.71 -15.88
C GLY A 63 -1.35 -10.20 -14.49
N VAL A 64 -0.64 -9.81 -13.42
CA VAL A 64 -1.00 -10.09 -12.02
C VAL A 64 -1.67 -8.87 -11.41
N ILE A 65 -2.79 -9.06 -10.72
CA ILE A 65 -3.51 -7.99 -10.04
C ILE A 65 -2.74 -7.60 -8.76
N ALA A 66 -2.43 -6.32 -8.62
CA ALA A 66 -1.96 -5.76 -7.35
C ALA A 66 -3.17 -5.40 -6.46
N ASN A 67 -3.13 -5.78 -5.18
CA ASN A 67 -4.18 -5.51 -4.22
C ASN A 67 -3.73 -4.45 -3.21
N ALA A 68 -4.07 -3.19 -3.48
CA ALA A 68 -3.80 -2.08 -2.58
C ALA A 68 -4.47 -2.31 -1.21
N LYS A 69 -3.69 -2.32 -0.12
CA LYS A 69 -4.19 -2.61 1.23
C LYS A 69 -3.51 -1.77 2.30
N HIS A 70 -4.13 -1.54 3.46
CA HIS A 70 -5.48 -1.91 3.88
C HIS A 70 -6.29 -0.62 3.89
N TYR A 71 -7.22 -0.50 2.95
CA TYR A 71 -8.06 0.68 2.87
C TYR A 71 -9.05 0.69 4.05
N VAL A 72 -8.99 1.64 4.99
CA VAL A 72 -7.96 2.67 5.24
C VAL A 72 -7.68 2.73 6.75
N ASN A 73 -6.74 3.57 7.19
CA ASN A 73 -6.43 3.85 8.60
C ASN A 73 -6.00 2.63 9.44
N ASN A 74 -5.54 1.55 8.82
CA ASN A 74 -4.98 0.41 9.55
C ASN A 74 -3.51 0.70 9.92
N ASN A 75 -3.28 1.60 10.87
CA ASN A 75 -1.95 2.10 11.22
C ASN A 75 -1.41 1.57 12.56
N GLN A 76 -2.15 0.69 13.24
CA GLN A 76 -1.73 0.03 14.48
C GLN A 76 -2.23 -1.42 14.51
N GLU A 77 -1.40 -2.33 15.05
CA GLU A 77 -1.83 -3.73 15.22
C GLU A 77 -2.62 -3.95 16.53
N THR A 78 -2.33 -3.13 17.55
CA THR A 78 -3.03 -3.19 18.84
C THR A 78 -4.52 -2.98 18.62
N GLN A 79 -5.31 -4.00 18.96
CA GLN A 79 -6.77 -3.99 18.82
C GLN A 79 -7.29 -3.66 17.41
N ARG A 80 -6.54 -3.94 16.33
CA ARG A 80 -6.95 -3.61 14.94
C ARG A 80 -8.30 -4.17 14.49
N MET A 81 -8.84 -5.17 15.21
CA MET A 81 -10.14 -5.78 14.96
C MET A 81 -11.29 -5.09 15.71
N MET A 82 -11.01 -4.14 16.60
CA MET A 82 -11.97 -3.52 17.51
C MET A 82 -11.85 -2.00 17.61
N VAL A 83 -10.66 -1.44 17.33
CA VAL A 83 -10.42 0.00 17.40
C VAL A 83 -11.24 0.74 16.34
N ASN A 84 -11.82 1.87 16.73
CA ASN A 84 -12.43 2.83 15.80
C ASN A 84 -11.45 4.00 15.63
N GLU A 85 -10.91 4.17 14.43
CA GLU A 85 -10.02 5.29 14.10
C GLU A 85 -10.86 6.55 13.86
N VAL A 86 -10.68 7.55 14.73
CA VAL A 86 -11.36 8.85 14.61
C VAL A 86 -10.38 9.84 13.99
N VAL A 87 -10.63 10.22 12.74
CA VAL A 87 -9.74 11.06 11.92
C VAL A 87 -10.56 12.21 11.36
N ASP A 88 -10.03 13.44 11.43
CA ASP A 88 -10.67 14.59 10.79
C ASP A 88 -10.51 14.56 9.26
N GLU A 89 -11.39 15.25 8.55
CA GLU A 89 -11.43 15.23 7.08
C GLU A 89 -10.10 15.64 6.45
N ARG A 90 -9.44 16.67 7.01
CA ARG A 90 -8.20 17.17 6.44
C ARG A 90 -7.09 16.13 6.58
N SER A 91 -6.91 15.57 7.78
CA SER A 91 -5.94 14.49 7.99
C SER A 91 -6.24 13.27 7.12
N GLN A 92 -7.53 12.91 6.94
CA GLN A 92 -7.92 11.81 6.07
C GLN A 92 -7.42 12.01 4.64
N TRP A 93 -7.71 13.17 4.06
CA TRP A 93 -7.41 13.44 2.65
C TRP A 93 -5.96 13.86 2.39
N GLU A 94 -5.31 14.55 3.32
CA GLU A 94 -3.93 15.03 3.15
C GLU A 94 -2.87 14.01 3.58
N LEU A 95 -3.16 13.13 4.55
CA LEU A 95 -2.18 12.15 5.06
C LEU A 95 -2.49 10.72 4.64
N TYR A 96 -3.70 10.21 4.87
CA TYR A 96 -3.96 8.77 4.75
C TYR A 96 -4.42 8.33 3.36
N MET A 97 -5.10 9.19 2.61
CA MET A 97 -5.60 8.89 1.26
C MET A 97 -4.56 8.94 0.13
N PRO A 98 -3.54 9.82 0.12
CA PRO A 98 -2.68 10.00 -1.06
C PRO A 98 -2.05 8.71 -1.60
N PRO A 99 -1.49 7.79 -0.78
CA PRO A 99 -0.95 6.53 -1.29
C PRO A 99 -2.02 5.66 -1.99
N PHE A 100 -3.27 5.69 -1.51
CA PHE A 100 -4.37 4.95 -2.14
C PHE A 100 -4.89 5.64 -3.41
N MET A 101 -4.88 6.98 -3.49
CA MET A 101 -5.18 7.69 -4.74
C MET A 101 -4.17 7.32 -5.82
N ALA A 102 -2.87 7.35 -5.48
CA ALA A 102 -1.81 6.94 -6.39
C ALA A 102 -1.96 5.47 -6.83
N ALA A 103 -2.52 4.60 -5.99
CA ALA A 103 -2.83 3.22 -6.37
C ALA A 103 -3.97 3.10 -7.38
N VAL A 104 -4.99 3.96 -7.28
CA VAL A 104 -6.13 4.00 -8.23
C VAL A 104 -5.70 4.57 -9.58
N GLU A 105 -4.75 5.51 -9.58
CA GLU A 105 -4.21 6.16 -10.79
C GLU A 105 -3.07 5.39 -11.48
N ALA A 106 -2.68 4.24 -10.94
CA ALA A 106 -1.55 3.42 -11.41
C ALA A 106 -1.87 2.55 -12.64
#